data_AF-A0A817NB11-F1
#
_entry.id   AF-A0A817NB11-F1
#
_cell.length_a   1.000
_cell.length_b   1.000
_cell.length_c   1.000
_cell.angle_alpha   90.00
_cell.angle_beta   90.00
_cell.angle_gamma   90.00
#
_symmetry.space_group_name_H-M   'P 1'
#
loop_
_entity.id
_entity.type
_entity.pdbx_description
1 polymer ?
#
loop_
_entity_poly.entity_id
_entity_poly.type
_entity_poly.pdbx_seq_one_letter_code
_entity_poly.pdbx_strand_id
1 'polypeptide(L)'
;MRDHDILMGRLITEIIYVHSKLMIIDDRMAICDSKNINDRSLVGNRDSEFCIVINDLEEEDGRLNEEAVLVGKFCSSWCKKIFEYVSYVKLP
;
A
#
# COMPACT_ATOMS: atom_id res chain seq x y z
N MET A 1 6.85 5.33 -8.78
CA MET A 1 8.16 5.39 -8.10
C MET A 1 9.26 5.37 -9.17
N ARG A 2 10.46 5.86 -8.86
CA ARG A 2 11.58 5.96 -9.82
C ARG A 2 12.87 5.83 -9.04
N ASP A 3 13.85 5.16 -9.64
CA ASP A 3 15.20 5.06 -9.08
C ASP A 3 16.26 5.41 -10.12
N HIS A 4 17.51 5.50 -9.67
CA HIS A 4 18.67 5.81 -10.48
C HIS A 4 19.88 4.99 -10.03
N ASP A 5 20.77 4.71 -10.97
CA ASP A 5 22.02 4.01 -10.69
C ASP A 5 23.09 4.43 -11.71
N ILE A 6 24.32 3.96 -11.53
CA ILE A 6 25.44 4.16 -12.45
C ILE A 6 25.70 2.84 -13.19
N LEU A 7 25.45 2.85 -14.50
CA LEU A 7 25.76 1.73 -15.38
C LEU A 7 26.88 2.14 -16.35
N MET A 8 28.00 1.41 -16.31
CA MET A 8 29.17 1.66 -17.19
C MET A 8 29.67 3.12 -17.11
N GLY A 9 29.70 3.69 -15.91
CA GLY A 9 30.16 5.06 -15.66
C GLY A 9 29.17 6.15 -16.10
N ARG A 10 27.94 5.80 -16.50
CA ARG A 10 26.88 6.75 -16.85
C ARG A 10 25.73 6.65 -15.87
N LEU A 11 25.19 7.81 -15.49
CA LEU A 11 23.97 7.88 -14.69
C LEU A 11 22.77 7.44 -15.55
N ILE A 12 21.99 6.49 -15.03
CA ILE A 12 20.74 6.01 -15.62
C ILE A 12 19.60 6.20 -14.63
N THR A 13 18.36 6.27 -15.12
CA THR A 13 17.16 6.28 -14.28
C THR A 13 16.07 5.42 -14.89
N GLU A 14 15.36 4.67 -14.06
CA GLU A 14 14.28 3.80 -14.49
C GLU A 14 13.07 3.91 -13.56
N ILE A 15 11.90 3.60 -14.11
CA ILE A 15 10.67 3.56 -13.32
C ILE A 15 10.65 2.31 -12.44
N ILE A 16 10.21 2.47 -11.20
CA ILE A 16 9.77 1.34 -10.38
C ILE A 16 8.30 1.14 -10.70
N TYR A 17 8.00 0.01 -11.37
CA TYR A 17 6.64 -0.32 -11.78
C TYR A 17 5.81 -0.79 -10.59
N VAL A 18 4.82 0.02 -10.20
CA VAL A 18 3.90 -0.31 -9.10
C VAL A 18 2.83 -1.25 -9.63
N HIS A 19 3.01 -2.55 -9.38
CA HIS A 19 2.04 -3.57 -9.77
C HIS A 19 1.07 -3.96 -8.64
N SER A 20 1.19 -3.34 -7.47
CA SER A 20 0.36 -3.62 -6.30
C SER A 20 -1.10 -3.21 -6.53
N LYS A 21 -2.03 -4.02 -6.01
CA LYS A 21 -3.45 -3.67 -5.86
C LYS A 21 -3.81 -3.87 -4.40
N LEU A 22 -3.58 -2.79 -3.68
CA LEU A 22 -3.67 -2.73 -2.24
C LEU A 22 -4.48 -1.49 -1.87
N MET A 23 -5.43 -1.66 -0.96
CA MET A 23 -6.14 -0.57 -0.32
C MET A 23 -6.02 -0.74 1.19
N ILE A 24 -5.67 0.31 1.90
CA ILE A 24 -5.68 0.36 3.37
C ILE A 24 -6.67 1.45 3.76
N ILE A 25 -7.57 1.15 4.68
CA ILE A 25 -8.69 2.00 5.08
C ILE A 25 -8.62 2.20 6.58
N ASP A 26 -8.54 3.46 7.00
CA ASP A 26 -8.54 3.93 8.39
C ASP A 26 -7.55 3.18 9.31
N ASP A 27 -6.44 2.69 8.77
CA ASP A 27 -5.47 1.83 9.45
C ASP A 27 -6.09 0.61 10.18
N ARG A 28 -7.27 0.14 9.77
CA ARG A 28 -8.01 -0.97 10.43
C ARG A 28 -8.45 -2.08 9.48
N MET A 29 -8.57 -1.77 8.20
CA MET A 29 -8.90 -2.75 7.16
C MET A 29 -7.93 -2.62 6.00
N ALA A 30 -7.58 -3.76 5.40
CA ALA A 30 -6.83 -3.80 4.16
C ALA A 30 -7.50 -4.74 3.15
N ILE A 31 -7.40 -4.37 1.88
CA ILE A 31 -7.81 -5.19 0.74
C ILE A 31 -6.58 -5.47 -0.10
N CYS A 32 -6.21 -6.75 -0.21
CA CYS A 32 -5.17 -7.24 -1.10
C CYS A 32 -5.83 -8.00 -2.25
N ASP A 33 -5.61 -7.55 -3.49
CA ASP A 33 -6.32 -8.06 -4.65
C ASP A 33 -5.36 -8.39 -5.81
N SER A 34 -5.78 -9.27 -6.71
CA SER A 34 -5.21 -9.38 -8.05
C SER A 34 -5.79 -8.36 -9.03
N LYS A 35 -7.00 -7.85 -8.75
CA LYS A 35 -7.77 -6.90 -9.58
C LYS A 35 -7.16 -5.51 -9.60
N ASN A 36 -6.92 -5.01 -10.81
CA ASN A 36 -6.70 -3.57 -11.03
C ASN A 36 -8.00 -2.78 -10.78
N ILE A 37 -7.87 -1.50 -10.42
CA ILE A 37 -9.02 -0.57 -10.40
C ILE A 37 -9.35 -0.19 -11.85
N ASN A 38 -10.08 -1.06 -12.52
CA ASN A 38 -10.62 -0.83 -13.86
C ASN A 38 -11.79 -1.80 -14.14
N ASP A 39 -12.58 -1.48 -15.16
CA ASP A 39 -13.73 -2.31 -15.55
C ASP A 39 -13.34 -3.72 -15.97
N ARG A 40 -12.09 -3.93 -16.42
CA ARG A 40 -11.64 -5.26 -16.85
C ARG A 40 -11.57 -6.24 -15.69
N SER A 41 -11.05 -5.81 -14.54
CA SER A 41 -10.94 -6.65 -13.35
C SER A 41 -12.18 -6.56 -12.44
N LEU A 42 -12.93 -5.45 -12.45
CA LEU A 42 -14.01 -5.21 -11.47
C LEU A 42 -15.42 -5.59 -11.93
N VAL A 43 -15.73 -5.61 -13.24
CA VAL A 43 -17.09 -5.95 -13.73
C VAL A 43 -17.41 -7.44 -13.55
N GLY A 44 -16.40 -8.29 -13.32
CA GLY A 44 -16.57 -9.69 -12.92
C GLY A 44 -16.98 -10.64 -14.06
N ASN A 45 -17.06 -10.17 -15.30
CA ASN A 45 -17.41 -10.98 -16.48
C ASN A 45 -16.26 -11.11 -17.50
N ARG A 46 -15.02 -10.76 -17.11
CA ARG A 46 -13.84 -10.85 -17.98
C ARG A 46 -12.78 -11.75 -17.36
N ASP A 47 -11.85 -11.18 -16.58
CA ASP A 47 -10.74 -11.92 -16.00
C ASP A 47 -11.15 -12.58 -14.67
N SER A 48 -10.65 -13.80 -14.42
CA SER A 48 -10.78 -14.48 -13.13
C SER A 48 -9.80 -13.89 -12.14
N GLU A 49 -10.31 -13.37 -11.03
CA GLU A 49 -9.53 -12.57 -10.08
C GLU A 49 -9.94 -12.91 -8.65
N PHE A 50 -9.05 -12.71 -7.67
CA PHE A 50 -9.30 -13.04 -6.27
C PHE A 50 -8.87 -11.90 -5.34
N CYS A 51 -9.65 -11.71 -4.26
CA CYS A 51 -9.47 -10.61 -3.31
C CYS A 51 -9.50 -11.16 -1.89
N ILE A 52 -8.62 -10.63 -1.03
CA ILE A 52 -8.60 -10.89 0.41
C ILE A 52 -8.89 -9.59 1.14
N VAL A 53 -9.86 -9.63 2.06
CA VAL A 53 -10.16 -8.54 2.99
C VAL A 53 -9.62 -8.92 4.37
N ILE A 54 -8.80 -8.05 4.93
CA ILE A 54 -8.18 -8.19 6.25
C ILE A 54 -8.83 -7.14 7.14
N ASN A 55 -9.44 -7.58 8.24
CA ASN A 55 -9.93 -6.72 9.31
C ASN A 55 -9.09 -6.97 10.54
N ASP A 56 -8.50 -5.92 11.10
CA ASP A 56 -7.78 -6.06 12.36
C ASP A 56 -8.74 -6.35 13.51
N LEU A 57 -8.36 -7.34 14.32
CA LEU A 57 -9.02 -7.67 15.59
C LEU A 57 -8.24 -7.11 16.78
N GLU A 58 -6.95 -6.83 16.59
CA GLU A 58 -6.10 -6.24 17.60
C GLU A 58 -5.83 -4.78 17.26
N GLU A 59 -6.03 -3.92 18.25
CA GLU A 59 -5.89 -2.48 18.10
C GLU A 59 -4.73 -1.93 18.94
N GLU A 60 -4.22 -0.77 18.53
CA GLU A 60 -3.22 0.04 19.22
C GLU A 60 -3.60 1.52 19.19
N ASP A 61 -3.02 2.31 20.10
CA ASP A 61 -3.19 3.75 20.09
C ASP A 61 -2.54 4.36 18.85
N GLY A 62 -3.30 5.15 18.10
CA GLY A 62 -2.87 5.86 16.91
C GLY A 62 -3.37 7.31 16.89
N ARG A 63 -3.08 8.00 15.79
CA ARG A 63 -3.56 9.38 15.54
C ARG A 63 -4.04 9.54 14.11
N LEU A 64 -5.21 10.14 13.94
CA LEU A 64 -5.74 10.55 12.64
C LEU A 64 -6.13 12.02 12.74
N ASN A 65 -5.57 12.86 11.87
CA ASN A 65 -5.77 14.32 11.91
C ASN A 65 -5.51 14.92 13.31
N GLU A 66 -4.42 14.50 13.96
CA GLU A 66 -4.01 14.91 15.32
C GLU A 66 -4.90 14.41 16.46
N GLU A 67 -6.05 13.80 16.17
CA GLU A 67 -6.94 13.20 17.16
C GLU A 67 -6.49 11.78 17.52
N ALA A 68 -6.56 11.43 18.82
CA ALA A 68 -6.25 10.08 19.28
C ALA A 68 -7.36 9.11 18.84
N VAL A 69 -6.98 8.03 18.17
CA VAL A 69 -7.88 7.00 17.64
C VAL A 69 -7.29 5.62 17.89
N LEU A 70 -8.14 4.58 17.92
CA LEU A 70 -7.68 3.20 17.88
C LEU A 70 -7.47 2.79 16.42
N VAL A 71 -6.29 2.26 16.12
CA VAL A 71 -5.93 1.73 14.80
C VAL A 71 -5.65 0.24 14.90
N GLY A 72 -5.81 -0.49 13.80
CA GLY A 72 -5.50 -1.90 13.72
C GLY A 72 -3.99 -2.13 13.66
N LYS A 73 -3.46 -3.05 14.46
CA LYS A 73 -2.01 -3.28 14.53
C LYS A 73 -1.41 -3.69 13.20
N PHE A 74 -2.04 -4.61 12.47
CA PHE A 74 -1.51 -5.08 11.20
C PHE A 74 -1.56 -3.98 10.14
N CYS A 75 -2.74 -3.37 9.93
CA CYS A 75 -2.97 -2.38 8.90
C CYS A 75 -2.14 -1.10 9.13
N SER A 76 -2.10 -0.59 10.37
CA SER A 76 -1.21 0.50 10.81
C SER A 76 0.26 0.20 10.47
N SER A 77 0.76 -0.98 10.85
CA SER A 77 2.16 -1.35 10.60
C SER A 77 2.51 -1.44 9.11
N TRP A 78 1.61 -1.98 8.29
CA TRP A 78 1.79 -2.09 6.84
C TRP A 78 1.75 -0.74 6.16
N CYS A 79 0.81 0.12 6.56
CA CYS A 79 0.67 1.49 6.08
C CYS A 79 1.98 2.27 6.33
N LYS A 80 2.47 2.25 7.57
CA LYS A 80 3.75 2.88 7.97
C LYS A 80 4.91 2.35 7.12
N LYS A 81 5.03 1.03 6.96
CA LYS A 81 6.10 0.42 6.16
C LYS A 81 6.05 0.84 4.68
N ILE A 82 4.87 0.96 4.08
CA ILE A 82 4.72 1.45 2.70
C ILE A 82 5.15 2.91 2.62
N PHE A 83 4.75 3.74 3.59
CA PHE A 83 5.18 5.13 3.63
C PHE A 83 6.70 5.26 3.76
N GLU A 84 7.38 4.41 4.54
CA GLU A 84 8.85 4.35 4.60
C GLU A 84 9.49 4.00 3.23
N TYR A 85 8.86 3.15 2.43
CA TYR A 85 9.36 2.80 1.09
C TYR A 85 9.09 3.89 0.05
N VAL A 86 7.94 4.58 0.13
CA VAL A 86 7.51 5.57 -0.86
C VAL A 86 8.08 6.95 -0.56
N SER A 87 8.33 7.23 0.72
CA SER A 87 8.81 8.51 1.22
C SER A 87 10.16 8.29 1.89
N TYR A 88 11.19 9.06 1.55
CA TYR A 88 12.40 9.18 2.38
C TYR A 88 12.12 9.85 3.75
N VAL A 89 10.86 9.85 4.20
CA VAL A 89 10.40 10.46 5.45
C VAL A 89 10.35 9.35 6.48
N LYS A 90 11.24 9.41 7.47
CA LYS A 90 11.03 8.68 8.73
C LYS A 90 9.74 9.22 9.33
N LEU A 91 8.71 8.38 9.37
CA LEU A 91 7.57 8.62 10.24
C LEU A 91 8.10 8.68 11.69
N PRO A 92 7.64 9.65 12.51
CA PRO A 92 8.11 9.80 13.89
C PRO A 92 7.80 8.57 14.77
#